data_AF-A0A1M5MVX7-F1
#
_entry.id   AF-A0A1M5MVX7-F1
#
_cell.length_a   1.000
_cell.length_b   1.000
_cell.length_c   1.000
_cell.angle_alpha   90.00
_cell.angle_beta   90.00
_cell.angle_gamma   90.00
#
_symmetry.space_group_name_H-M   'P 1'
#
loop_
_entity.id
_entity.type
_entity.pdbx_description
1 polymer ?
#
loop_
_entity_poly.entity_id
_entity_poly.type
_entity_poly.pdbx_seq_one_letter_code
_entity_poly.pdbx_strand_id
1 'polypeptide(L)'
;MYVVNNSARALLVALIPLAMVHALLTAMTLLAAQADQPNDLPTPDQVLMLYMTRLAADGALLFVGHRMLRQCAISSRIAYTLMGGAMAAAGYAIAIRNSLFSPGVGILLTIGLLPIIAGMIAGFLYGQFAGLAPARRFPPLSDEGLAMSLAFEGPTRVRTSVAAIVIAAMMPAVLTTILSISLASLLPGFVNYMSSGSNPVIAAALPAQLFLTFLVASILPSAIFVLCMHHIARALRRHRALAYAAIGGLMAALCAYLLSPMVPLAPASLLMIVAAAYGSIMGALYRRFAGLEPVPLPEAVIATDANSLVGADHPARRQHRVILSN
;
A
#
# COMPACT_ATOMS: atom_id res chain seq x y z
N MET A 1 -18.74 10.25 -18.05
CA MET A 1 -17.84 9.11 -17.76
C MET A 1 -16.46 9.68 -17.43
N TYR A 2 -15.73 9.15 -16.44
CA TYR A 2 -14.44 9.69 -16.00
C TYR A 2 -13.30 8.73 -16.34
N VAL A 3 -12.10 9.27 -16.52
CA VAL A 3 -10.86 8.52 -16.72
C VAL A 3 -9.78 9.05 -15.78
N VAL A 4 -8.83 8.20 -15.40
CA VAL A 4 -7.67 8.65 -14.60
C VAL A 4 -6.73 9.48 -15.48
N ASN A 5 -6.17 10.56 -14.92
CA ASN A 5 -5.27 11.44 -15.66
C ASN A 5 -3.93 10.77 -15.96
N ASN A 6 -3.22 11.32 -16.95
CA ASN A 6 -1.80 11.04 -17.10
C ASN A 6 -1.02 11.94 -16.14
N SER A 7 -0.30 11.36 -15.19
CA SER A 7 0.55 12.13 -14.27
C SER A 7 1.88 11.43 -14.06
N ALA A 8 2.95 12.03 -14.58
CA ALA A 8 4.32 11.54 -14.38
C ALA A 8 4.71 11.54 -12.90
N ARG A 9 4.25 12.56 -12.14
CA ARG A 9 4.47 12.63 -10.68
C ARG A 9 3.80 11.46 -9.96
N ALA A 10 2.55 11.14 -10.30
CA ALA A 10 1.86 9.99 -9.72
C ALA A 10 2.53 8.66 -10.08
N LEU A 11 3.08 8.55 -11.31
CA LEU A 11 3.84 7.37 -11.74
C LEU A 11 5.12 7.19 -10.91
N LEU A 12 5.90 8.26 -10.71
CA LEU A 12 7.11 8.21 -9.89
C LEU A 12 6.80 7.80 -8.45
N VAL A 13 5.74 8.36 -7.85
CA VAL A 13 5.31 7.96 -6.49
C VAL A 13 4.86 6.50 -6.45
N ALA A 14 4.14 6.04 -7.48
CA ALA A 14 3.69 4.66 -7.60
C ALA A 14 4.85 3.66 -7.77
N LEU A 15 6.01 4.09 -8.28
CA LEU A 15 7.18 3.22 -8.42
C LEU A 15 7.93 2.97 -7.12
N ILE A 16 7.74 3.80 -6.08
CA ILE A 16 8.48 3.68 -4.81
C ILE A 16 8.31 2.29 -4.16
N PRO A 17 7.09 1.73 -4.01
CA PRO A 17 6.91 0.40 -3.42
C PRO A 17 7.61 -0.70 -4.24
N LEU A 18 7.56 -0.61 -5.57
CA LEU A 18 8.22 -1.56 -6.47
C LEU A 18 9.74 -1.45 -6.38
N ALA A 19 10.28 -0.23 -6.34
CA ALA A 19 11.71 0.03 -6.16
C ALA A 19 12.23 -0.60 -4.85
N MET A 20 11.52 -0.38 -3.73
CA MET A 20 11.90 -0.97 -2.44
C MET A 20 11.91 -2.50 -2.48
N VAL A 21 10.87 -3.11 -3.05
CA VAL A 21 10.80 -4.57 -3.19
C VAL A 21 11.89 -5.12 -4.12
N HIS A 22 12.21 -4.43 -5.21
CA HIS A 22 13.28 -4.89 -6.09
C HIS A 22 14.65 -4.77 -5.45
N ALA A 23 14.92 -3.71 -4.69
CA ALA A 23 16.18 -3.57 -3.96
C ALA A 23 16.36 -4.73 -2.98
N LEU A 24 15.29 -5.05 -2.24
CA LEU A 24 15.22 -6.18 -1.32
C LEU A 24 15.49 -7.53 -2.01
N LEU A 25 14.78 -7.80 -3.11
CA LEU A 25 14.91 -9.07 -3.84
C LEU A 25 16.30 -9.21 -4.48
N THR A 26 16.85 -8.11 -5.00
CA THR A 26 18.21 -8.08 -5.57
C THR A 26 19.25 -8.41 -4.51
N ALA A 27 19.14 -7.83 -3.31
CA ALA A 27 20.04 -8.15 -2.20
C ALA A 27 19.97 -9.64 -1.82
N MET A 28 18.75 -10.21 -1.78
CA MET A 28 18.54 -11.62 -1.46
C MET A 28 19.07 -12.58 -2.53
N THR A 29 18.95 -12.23 -3.81
CA THR A 29 19.55 -13.05 -4.88
C THR A 29 21.06 -13.01 -4.86
N LEU A 30 21.65 -11.86 -4.59
CA LEU A 30 23.09 -11.76 -4.45
C LEU A 30 23.57 -12.65 -3.29
N LEU A 31 22.81 -12.69 -2.19
CA LEU A 31 23.14 -13.54 -1.05
C LEU A 31 23.13 -15.03 -1.40
N ALA A 32 22.08 -15.45 -2.10
CA ALA A 32 21.97 -16.81 -2.57
C ALA A 32 23.12 -17.17 -3.52
N ALA A 33 23.43 -16.30 -4.49
CA ALA A 33 24.52 -16.49 -5.43
C ALA A 33 25.88 -16.57 -4.72
N GLN A 34 26.09 -15.74 -3.70
CA GLN A 34 27.30 -15.77 -2.88
C GLN A 34 27.48 -17.07 -2.10
N ALA A 35 26.39 -17.61 -1.55
CA ALA A 35 26.43 -18.85 -0.80
C ALA A 35 26.73 -20.06 -1.70
N ASP A 36 26.27 -20.02 -2.96
CA ASP A 36 26.43 -21.12 -3.92
C ASP A 36 27.78 -21.04 -4.67
N GLN A 37 28.18 -19.84 -5.10
CA GLN A 37 29.40 -19.59 -5.89
C GLN A 37 30.08 -18.28 -5.46
N PRO A 38 30.94 -18.29 -4.42
CA PRO A 38 31.49 -17.08 -3.82
C PRO A 38 32.42 -16.27 -4.74
N ASN A 39 32.94 -16.88 -5.80
CA ASN A 39 33.87 -16.24 -6.74
C ASN A 39 33.18 -15.66 -7.99
N ASP A 40 31.89 -15.93 -8.20
CA ASP A 40 31.15 -15.52 -9.41
C ASP A 40 30.04 -14.53 -9.07
N LEU A 41 30.44 -13.42 -8.42
CA LEU A 41 29.52 -12.36 -8.04
C LEU A 41 29.47 -11.27 -9.12
N PRO A 42 28.27 -10.80 -9.50
CA PRO A 42 28.16 -9.70 -10.45
C PRO A 42 28.78 -8.42 -9.88
N THR A 43 29.43 -7.67 -10.76
CA THR A 43 30.02 -6.37 -10.40
C THR A 43 28.96 -5.38 -9.93
N PRO A 44 29.29 -4.39 -9.08
CA PRO A 44 28.32 -3.38 -8.61
C PRO A 44 27.56 -2.67 -9.74
N ASP A 45 28.25 -2.38 -10.85
CA ASP A 45 27.63 -1.75 -12.03
C ASP A 45 26.59 -2.66 -12.70
N GLN A 46 26.89 -3.97 -12.80
CA GLN A 46 25.93 -4.95 -13.31
C GLN A 46 24.70 -5.06 -12.40
N VAL A 47 24.89 -5.05 -11.08
CA VAL A 47 23.78 -5.06 -10.11
C VAL A 47 22.90 -3.81 -10.28
N LEU A 48 23.51 -2.63 -10.40
CA LEU A 48 22.78 -1.39 -10.61
C LEU A 48 22.00 -1.41 -11.93
N MET A 49 22.62 -1.90 -13.01
CA MET A 49 21.98 -2.03 -14.32
C MET A 49 20.80 -3.02 -14.28
N LEU A 50 20.96 -4.17 -13.63
CA LEU A 50 19.87 -5.14 -13.43
C LEU A 50 18.72 -4.53 -12.63
N TYR A 51 19.02 -3.81 -11.55
CA TYR A 51 18.01 -3.13 -10.75
C TYR A 51 17.26 -2.04 -11.55
N MET A 52 17.98 -1.18 -12.27
CA MET A 52 17.39 -0.10 -13.05
C MET A 52 16.57 -0.62 -14.23
N THR A 53 17.07 -1.62 -14.96
CA THR A 53 16.33 -2.25 -16.07
C THR A 53 15.04 -2.89 -15.59
N ARG A 54 15.08 -3.53 -14.42
CA ARG A 54 13.91 -4.14 -13.79
C ARG A 54 12.87 -3.11 -13.35
N LEU A 55 13.30 -2.03 -12.70
CA LEU A 55 12.40 -0.95 -12.30
C LEU A 55 11.79 -0.23 -13.51
N ALA A 56 12.58 -0.03 -14.57
CA ALA A 56 12.10 0.54 -15.83
C ALA A 56 11.05 -0.35 -16.51
N ALA A 57 11.25 -1.68 -16.50
CA ALA A 57 10.29 -2.63 -17.05
C ALA A 57 8.94 -2.57 -16.32
N ASP A 58 8.94 -2.53 -14.99
CA ASP A 58 7.70 -2.41 -14.21
C ASP A 58 7.01 -1.06 -14.43
N GLY A 59 7.77 0.03 -14.56
CA GLY A 59 7.23 1.34 -14.93
C GLY A 59 6.58 1.36 -16.31
N ALA A 60 7.20 0.69 -17.29
CA ALA A 60 6.62 0.52 -18.61
C ALA A 60 5.32 -0.30 -18.56
N LEU A 61 5.30 -1.41 -17.83
CA LEU A 61 4.11 -2.25 -17.67
C LEU A 61 2.96 -1.52 -16.96
N LEU A 62 3.25 -0.79 -15.88
CA LEU A 62 2.25 0.05 -15.21
C LEU A 62 1.68 1.12 -16.15
N PHE A 63 2.53 1.76 -16.96
CA PHE A 63 2.09 2.76 -17.94
C PHE A 63 1.20 2.14 -19.03
N VAL A 64 1.57 0.96 -19.53
CA VAL A 64 0.76 0.21 -20.49
C VAL A 64 -0.59 -0.18 -19.88
N GLY A 65 -0.60 -0.73 -18.65
CA GLY A 65 -1.81 -1.08 -17.93
C GLY A 65 -2.75 0.12 -17.73
N HIS A 66 -2.19 1.27 -17.35
CA HIS A 66 -2.94 2.52 -17.24
C HIS A 66 -3.56 2.92 -18.59
N ARG A 67 -2.80 2.85 -19.69
CA ARG A 67 -3.31 3.17 -21.02
C ARG A 67 -4.47 2.26 -21.42
N MET A 68 -4.40 0.96 -21.13
CA MET A 68 -5.48 0.01 -21.40
C MET A 68 -6.74 0.30 -20.56
N LEU A 69 -6.59 0.50 -19.24
CA LEU A 69 -7.73 0.86 -18.38
C LEU A 69 -8.39 2.17 -18.82
N ARG A 70 -7.58 3.15 -19.25
CA ARG A 70 -8.05 4.43 -19.76
C ARG A 70 -8.82 4.30 -21.07
N GLN A 71 -8.39 3.42 -21.98
CA GLN A 71 -9.11 3.12 -23.23
C GLN A 71 -10.48 2.48 -22.97
N CYS A 72 -10.57 1.61 -21.96
CA CYS A 72 -11.84 1.01 -21.52
C CYS A 72 -12.70 1.94 -20.64
N ALA A 73 -12.26 3.19 -20.41
CA ALA A 73 -12.90 4.14 -19.51
C ALA A 73 -13.14 3.60 -18.08
N ILE A 74 -12.23 2.75 -17.59
CA ILE A 74 -12.26 2.20 -16.24
C ILE A 74 -11.45 3.13 -15.32
N SER A 75 -12.11 3.69 -14.31
CA SER A 75 -11.50 4.61 -13.35
C SER A 75 -11.57 4.13 -11.89
N SER A 76 -11.94 2.86 -11.68
CA SER A 76 -12.10 2.32 -10.32
C SER A 76 -10.73 2.06 -9.68
N ARG A 77 -10.59 2.39 -8.39
CA ARG A 77 -9.34 2.18 -7.66
C ARG A 77 -8.97 0.69 -7.58
N ILE A 78 -9.97 -0.18 -7.44
CA ILE A 78 -9.77 -1.64 -7.41
C ILE A 78 -9.18 -2.12 -8.74
N ALA A 79 -9.66 -1.61 -9.88
CA ALA A 79 -9.09 -1.97 -11.18
C ALA A 79 -7.63 -1.55 -11.29
N TYR A 80 -7.26 -0.35 -10.81
CA TYR A 80 -5.86 0.08 -10.77
C TYR A 80 -5.02 -0.75 -9.79
N THR A 81 -5.56 -1.14 -8.64
CA THR A 81 -4.90 -2.07 -7.70
C THR A 81 -4.63 -3.42 -8.38
N LEU A 82 -5.65 -4.04 -8.99
CA LEU A 82 -5.50 -5.33 -9.66
C LEU A 82 -4.57 -5.25 -10.88
N MET A 83 -4.68 -4.19 -11.67
CA MET A 83 -3.76 -3.92 -12.78
C MET A 83 -2.32 -3.85 -12.30
N GLY A 84 -2.05 -3.12 -11.22
CA GLY A 84 -0.70 -3.02 -10.69
C GLY A 84 -0.14 -4.37 -10.24
N GLY A 85 -0.95 -5.18 -9.55
CA GLY A 85 -0.56 -6.54 -9.16
C GLY A 85 -0.30 -7.46 -10.36
N ALA A 86 -1.20 -7.44 -11.35
CA ALA A 86 -1.08 -8.24 -12.56
C ALA A 86 0.15 -7.84 -13.40
N MET A 87 0.42 -6.53 -13.54
CA MET A 87 1.59 -6.03 -14.26
C MET A 87 2.89 -6.41 -13.55
N ALA A 88 2.95 -6.33 -12.22
CA ALA A 88 4.13 -6.78 -11.48
C ALA A 88 4.34 -8.30 -11.56
N ALA A 89 3.25 -9.09 -11.52
CA ALA A 89 3.31 -10.54 -11.76
C ALA A 89 3.88 -10.88 -13.15
N ALA A 90 3.35 -10.21 -14.18
CA ALA A 90 3.80 -10.39 -15.56
C ALA A 90 5.26 -9.95 -15.75
N GLY A 91 5.62 -8.80 -15.19
CA GLY A 91 7.00 -8.32 -15.18
C GLY A 91 7.92 -9.36 -14.55
N TYR A 92 7.54 -9.91 -13.40
CA TYR A 92 8.34 -10.89 -12.69
C TYR A 92 8.49 -12.21 -13.47
N ALA A 93 7.41 -12.70 -14.09
CA ALA A 93 7.47 -13.87 -14.97
C ALA A 93 8.40 -13.67 -16.18
N ILE A 94 8.38 -12.46 -16.78
CA ILE A 94 9.29 -12.09 -17.88
C ILE A 94 10.74 -12.07 -17.38
N ALA A 95 11.00 -11.55 -16.18
CA ALA A 95 12.34 -11.50 -15.61
C ALA A 95 12.93 -12.90 -15.37
N ILE A 96 12.14 -13.82 -14.81
CA ILE A 96 12.57 -15.23 -14.66
C ILE A 96 12.88 -15.84 -16.02
N ARG A 97 11.98 -15.66 -17.00
CA ARG A 97 12.12 -16.25 -18.34
C ARG A 97 13.37 -15.78 -19.06
N ASN A 98 13.75 -14.51 -18.88
CA ASN A 98 14.90 -13.90 -19.55
C ASN A 98 16.19 -13.97 -18.73
N SER A 99 16.21 -14.76 -17.66
CA SER A 99 17.37 -14.91 -16.76
C SER A 99 17.86 -13.58 -16.15
N LEU A 100 16.98 -12.56 -16.10
CA LEU A 100 17.25 -11.29 -15.42
C LEU A 100 17.21 -11.46 -13.89
N PHE A 101 16.73 -12.61 -13.43
CA PHE A 101 16.61 -12.98 -12.03
C PHE A 101 16.58 -14.51 -11.90
N SER A 102 17.49 -15.11 -11.13
CA SER A 102 17.49 -16.55 -10.83
C SER A 102 17.10 -16.78 -9.36
N PRO A 103 15.86 -17.19 -9.07
CA PRO A 103 15.45 -17.45 -7.69
C PRO A 103 16.09 -18.72 -7.16
N GLY A 104 16.72 -18.66 -5.99
CA GLY A 104 17.18 -19.84 -5.26
C GLY A 104 16.03 -20.79 -4.90
N VAL A 105 16.35 -22.09 -4.75
CA VAL A 105 15.37 -23.13 -4.38
C VAL A 105 14.74 -22.79 -3.02
N GLY A 106 13.41 -22.83 -2.93
CA GLY A 106 12.66 -22.60 -1.69
C GLY A 106 12.13 -21.18 -1.46
N ILE A 107 12.46 -20.20 -2.32
CA ILE A 107 12.05 -18.79 -2.15
C ILE A 107 10.99 -18.35 -3.19
N LEU A 108 10.58 -19.25 -4.09
CA LEU A 108 9.64 -18.97 -5.20
C LEU A 108 8.32 -18.30 -4.75
N LEU A 109 7.77 -18.70 -3.61
CA LEU A 109 6.50 -18.19 -3.11
C LEU A 109 6.65 -16.75 -2.57
N THR A 110 7.73 -16.49 -1.84
CA THR A 110 8.06 -15.16 -1.29
C THR A 110 8.42 -14.18 -2.40
N ILE A 111 9.18 -14.63 -3.41
CA ILE A 111 9.58 -13.78 -4.53
C ILE A 111 8.44 -13.59 -5.53
N GLY A 112 7.48 -14.51 -5.64
CA GLY A 112 6.27 -14.31 -6.45
C GLY A 112 5.27 -13.35 -5.80
N LEU A 113 5.02 -13.49 -4.49
CA LEU A 113 3.99 -12.72 -3.79
C LEU A 113 4.38 -11.25 -3.58
N LEU A 114 5.64 -10.98 -3.24
CA LEU A 114 6.07 -9.65 -2.86
C LEU A 114 5.97 -8.60 -3.99
N PRO A 115 6.43 -8.89 -5.23
CA PRO A 115 6.25 -7.99 -6.36
C PRO A 115 4.78 -7.76 -6.67
N ILE A 116 3.93 -8.78 -6.53
CA ILE A 116 2.49 -8.63 -6.77
C ILE A 116 1.89 -7.65 -5.77
N ILE A 117 2.18 -7.81 -4.47
CA ILE A 117 1.68 -6.89 -3.44
C ILE A 117 2.21 -5.46 -3.69
N ALA A 118 3.51 -5.31 -3.99
CA ALA A 118 4.09 -4.01 -4.32
C ALA A 118 3.46 -3.40 -5.56
N GLY A 119 3.18 -4.20 -6.59
CA GLY A 119 2.44 -3.81 -7.78
C GLY A 119 1.03 -3.35 -7.45
N MET A 120 0.31 -4.08 -6.60
CA MET A 120 -1.03 -3.70 -6.16
C MET A 120 -1.04 -2.34 -5.47
N ILE A 121 -0.07 -2.10 -4.59
CA ILE A 121 0.12 -0.81 -3.92
C ILE A 121 0.48 0.27 -4.94
N ALA A 122 1.42 0.01 -5.84
CA ALA A 122 1.82 0.92 -6.90
C ALA A 122 0.62 1.36 -7.76
N GLY A 123 -0.15 0.41 -8.27
CA GLY A 123 -1.35 0.68 -9.05
C GLY A 123 -2.38 1.49 -8.27
N PHE A 124 -2.62 1.14 -7.01
CA PHE A 124 -3.51 1.91 -6.12
C PHE A 124 -3.05 3.36 -5.94
N LEU A 125 -1.76 3.58 -5.61
CA LEU A 125 -1.19 4.92 -5.41
C LEU A 125 -1.28 5.73 -6.69
N TYR A 126 -1.01 5.12 -7.85
CA TYR A 126 -1.15 5.78 -9.14
C TYR A 126 -2.60 6.24 -9.37
N GLY A 127 -3.58 5.35 -9.23
CA GLY A 127 -5.00 5.67 -9.38
C GLY A 127 -5.50 6.71 -8.36
N GLN A 128 -4.88 6.79 -7.19
CA GLN A 128 -5.18 7.79 -6.17
C GLN A 128 -4.59 9.16 -6.48
N PHE A 129 -3.32 9.24 -6.87
CA PHE A 129 -2.60 10.51 -7.02
C PHE A 129 -2.71 11.13 -8.42
N ALA A 130 -3.00 10.33 -9.45
CA ALA A 130 -3.17 10.86 -10.80
C ALA A 130 -4.44 11.74 -10.89
N GLY A 131 -5.48 11.44 -10.11
CA GLY A 131 -6.75 12.16 -10.18
C GLY A 131 -7.60 11.76 -11.38
N LEU A 132 -8.79 12.35 -11.51
CA LEU A 132 -9.78 12.03 -12.55
C LEU A 132 -9.97 13.20 -13.51
N ALA A 133 -10.23 12.90 -14.79
CA ALA A 133 -10.71 13.84 -15.79
C ALA A 133 -11.98 13.31 -16.48
N PRO A 134 -12.83 14.21 -17.00
CA PRO A 134 -13.93 13.81 -17.86
C PRO A 134 -13.40 13.10 -19.11
N ALA A 135 -14.03 11.97 -19.47
CA ALA A 135 -13.70 11.25 -20.69
C ALA A 135 -14.05 12.14 -21.90
N ARG A 136 -13.10 12.29 -22.83
CA ARG A 136 -13.10 13.17 -24.01
C ARG A 136 -14.31 13.05 -24.97
N ARG A 137 -15.27 12.15 -24.70
CA ARG A 137 -16.50 11.94 -25.48
C ARG A 137 -17.67 12.86 -25.09
N PHE A 138 -17.51 13.74 -24.09
CA PHE A 138 -18.51 14.75 -23.78
C PHE A 138 -18.03 16.12 -24.25
N PRO A 139 -18.91 16.97 -24.81
CA PRO A 139 -18.54 18.33 -25.16
C PRO A 139 -17.99 19.04 -23.92
N PRO A 140 -17.04 19.98 -24.09
CA PRO A 140 -16.58 20.80 -22.98
C PRO A 140 -17.81 21.48 -22.39
N LEU A 141 -18.20 21.07 -21.17
CA LEU A 141 -19.16 21.82 -20.38
C LEU A 141 -18.51 23.18 -20.17
N SER A 142 -19.16 24.24 -20.66
CA SER A 142 -18.71 25.62 -20.50
C SER A 142 -18.28 25.87 -19.05
N ASP A 143 -17.05 26.37 -18.87
CA ASP A 143 -16.43 26.61 -17.56
C ASP A 143 -17.29 27.50 -16.63
N GLU A 144 -18.21 28.28 -17.19
CA GLU A 144 -19.16 29.12 -16.44
C GLU A 144 -20.18 28.31 -15.60
N GLY A 145 -20.43 27.03 -15.90
CA GLY A 145 -21.31 26.15 -15.12
C GLY A 145 -20.60 25.19 -14.16
N LEU A 146 -19.27 25.07 -14.26
CA LEU A 146 -18.42 24.17 -13.47
C LEU A 146 -17.88 24.83 -12.19
N ALA A 147 -17.94 26.16 -12.10
CA ALA A 147 -17.63 26.93 -10.89
C ALA A 147 -18.57 26.60 -9.70
N MET A 148 -19.74 26.01 -9.97
CA MET A 148 -20.56 25.35 -8.95
C MET A 148 -20.44 23.83 -9.06
N SER A 149 -19.23 23.31 -8.80
CA SER A 149 -19.11 21.96 -8.26
C SER A 149 -19.78 21.98 -6.88
N LEU A 150 -21.11 21.81 -6.84
CA LEU A 150 -21.89 21.61 -5.63
C LEU A 150 -21.22 20.48 -4.83
N ALA A 151 -20.43 20.87 -3.85
CA ALA A 151 -19.79 19.96 -2.93
C ALA A 151 -20.88 19.22 -2.16
N PHE A 152 -20.74 17.91 -2.02
CA PHE A 152 -21.63 17.13 -1.19
C PHE A 152 -21.53 17.62 0.25
N GLU A 153 -22.54 18.35 0.70
CA GLU A 153 -22.64 18.89 2.06
C GLU A 153 -23.38 17.93 3.01
N GLY A 154 -23.21 16.62 2.80
CA GLY A 154 -23.85 15.58 3.61
C GLY A 154 -22.86 14.89 4.56
N PRO A 155 -23.37 14.14 5.56
CA PRO A 155 -22.53 13.37 6.46
C PRO A 155 -21.69 12.36 5.68
N THR A 156 -20.38 12.34 5.95
CA THR A 156 -19.44 11.40 5.34
C THR A 156 -18.92 10.41 6.37
N ARG A 157 -18.57 9.21 5.90
CA ARG A 157 -17.89 8.17 6.66
C ARG A 157 -16.65 7.69 5.93
N VAL A 158 -15.76 7.02 6.62
CA VAL A 158 -14.56 6.44 6.01
C VAL A 158 -14.98 5.20 5.22
N ARG A 159 -14.59 5.13 3.94
CA ARG A 159 -14.89 3.96 3.10
C ARG A 159 -13.98 2.80 3.47
N THR A 160 -14.47 1.58 3.28
CA THR A 160 -13.63 0.39 3.43
C THR A 160 -12.72 0.26 2.21
N SER A 161 -11.41 0.17 2.42
CA SER A 161 -10.44 0.09 1.31
C SER A 161 -9.42 -1.01 1.55
N VAL A 162 -9.48 -2.06 0.73
CA VAL A 162 -8.55 -3.20 0.79
C VAL A 162 -7.10 -2.74 0.64
N ALA A 163 -6.82 -1.86 -0.32
CA ALA A 163 -5.47 -1.33 -0.51
C ALA A 163 -4.97 -0.53 0.69
N ALA A 164 -5.83 0.28 1.33
CA ALA A 164 -5.46 0.99 2.55
C ALA A 164 -5.19 0.02 3.72
N ILE A 165 -5.94 -1.08 3.81
CA ILE A 165 -5.69 -2.16 4.78
C ILE A 165 -4.30 -2.75 4.53
N VAL A 166 -4.00 -3.14 3.29
CA VAL A 166 -2.69 -3.73 2.94
C VAL A 166 -1.56 -2.76 3.28
N ILE A 167 -1.64 -1.49 2.86
CA ILE A 167 -0.60 -0.48 3.16
C ILE A 167 -0.39 -0.34 4.67
N ALA A 168 -1.48 -0.19 5.45
CA ALA A 168 -1.38 -0.06 6.89
C ALA A 168 -0.86 -1.35 7.55
N ALA A 169 -1.26 -2.53 7.07
CA ALA A 169 -0.87 -3.83 7.62
C ALA A 169 0.61 -4.17 7.38
N MET A 170 1.28 -3.55 6.41
CA MET A 170 2.71 -3.71 6.19
C MET A 170 3.56 -2.92 7.20
N MET A 171 2.98 -1.92 7.88
CA MET A 171 3.74 -1.00 8.72
C MET A 171 4.45 -1.67 9.91
N PRO A 172 3.85 -2.63 10.63
CA PRO A 172 4.56 -3.33 11.70
C PRO A 172 5.85 -4.00 11.22
N ALA A 173 5.84 -4.60 10.03
CA ALA A 173 7.03 -5.21 9.46
C ALA A 173 8.11 -4.16 9.13
N VAL A 174 7.71 -3.06 8.48
CA VAL A 174 8.63 -1.95 8.17
C VAL A 174 9.26 -1.39 9.45
N LEU A 175 8.43 -1.02 10.44
CA LEU A 175 8.88 -0.38 11.66
C LEU A 175 9.74 -1.32 12.51
N THR A 176 9.34 -2.59 12.67
CA THR A 176 10.11 -3.57 13.43
C THR A 176 11.45 -3.83 12.79
N THR A 177 11.50 -3.96 11.46
CA THR A 177 12.78 -4.16 10.76
C THR A 177 13.72 -2.98 10.97
N ILE A 178 13.24 -1.75 10.76
CA ILE A 178 14.03 -0.54 10.95
C ILE A 178 14.54 -0.46 12.39
N LEU A 179 13.66 -0.69 13.37
CA LEU A 179 14.00 -0.62 14.78
C LEU A 179 15.01 -1.71 15.17
N SER A 180 14.80 -2.96 14.75
CA SER A 180 15.68 -4.08 15.04
C SER A 180 17.07 -3.89 14.44
N ILE A 181 17.18 -3.43 13.19
CA ILE A 181 18.48 -3.16 12.56
C ILE A 181 19.17 -1.97 13.23
N SER A 182 18.43 -0.89 13.50
CA SER A 182 19.00 0.29 14.16
C SER A 182 19.53 -0.06 15.54
N LEU A 183 18.78 -0.85 16.32
CA LEU A 183 19.21 -1.28 17.65
C LEU A 183 20.38 -2.28 17.57
N ALA A 184 20.35 -3.21 16.62
CA ALA A 184 21.45 -4.14 16.39
C ALA A 184 22.74 -3.40 16.03
N SER A 185 22.66 -2.34 15.22
CA SER A 185 23.83 -1.52 14.84
C SER A 185 24.51 -0.82 16.01
N LEU A 186 23.83 -0.68 17.16
CA LEU A 186 24.40 -0.12 18.39
C LEU A 186 25.16 -1.15 19.22
N LEU A 187 25.04 -2.45 18.90
CA LEU A 187 25.73 -3.52 19.62
C LEU A 187 27.15 -3.74 19.05
N PRO A 188 28.21 -3.63 19.86
CA PRO A 188 29.60 -3.82 19.40
C PRO A 188 29.81 -5.17 18.72
N GLY A 189 29.17 -6.23 19.22
CA GLY A 189 29.24 -7.57 18.62
C GLY A 189 28.61 -7.65 17.24
N PHE A 190 27.55 -6.89 16.95
CA PHE A 190 26.93 -6.86 15.63
C PHE A 190 27.77 -6.05 14.63
N VAL A 191 28.32 -4.91 15.06
CA VAL A 191 29.24 -4.12 14.22
C VAL A 191 30.48 -4.94 13.89
N ASN A 192 31.06 -5.63 14.88
CA ASN A 192 32.18 -6.54 14.68
C ASN A 192 31.80 -7.73 13.80
N TYR A 193 30.62 -8.33 13.96
CA TYR A 193 30.14 -9.41 13.08
C TYR A 193 30.01 -8.95 11.63
N MET A 194 29.48 -7.74 11.40
CA MET A 194 29.33 -7.14 10.08
C MET A 194 30.66 -6.67 9.46
N SER A 195 31.67 -6.34 10.28
CA SER A 195 32.97 -5.82 9.83
C SER A 195 34.10 -6.86 9.78
N SER A 196 34.00 -7.96 10.53
CA SER A 196 35.06 -8.98 10.70
C SER A 196 35.22 -9.96 9.53
N GLY A 197 34.79 -9.59 8.33
CA GLY A 197 34.96 -10.42 7.13
C GLY A 197 33.81 -11.39 6.86
N SER A 198 32.67 -11.24 7.54
CA SER A 198 31.43 -11.81 7.01
C SER A 198 31.12 -11.13 5.67
N ASN A 199 30.90 -11.98 4.68
CA ASN A 199 30.90 -11.63 3.28
C ASN A 199 29.87 -10.49 3.02
N PRO A 200 30.23 -9.36 2.37
CA PRO A 200 29.40 -8.13 2.28
C PRO A 200 27.96 -8.36 1.81
N VAL A 201 27.67 -9.48 1.16
CA VAL A 201 26.32 -9.81 0.72
C VAL A 201 25.45 -10.37 1.86
N ILE A 202 26.00 -11.10 2.83
CA ILE A 202 25.30 -11.45 4.10
C ILE A 202 24.88 -10.18 4.83
N ALA A 203 25.80 -9.21 4.90
CA ALA A 203 25.54 -7.89 5.48
C ALA A 203 24.40 -7.16 4.75
N ALA A 204 24.33 -7.26 3.42
CA ALA A 204 23.29 -6.61 2.61
C ALA A 204 21.92 -7.32 2.68
N ALA A 205 21.89 -8.64 2.86
CA ALA A 205 20.68 -9.44 2.75
C ALA A 205 20.01 -9.78 4.09
N LEU A 206 20.74 -9.73 5.20
CA LEU A 206 20.17 -9.92 6.53
C LEU A 206 19.03 -8.92 6.84
N PRO A 207 19.15 -7.61 6.53
CA PRO A 207 18.02 -6.68 6.59
C PRO A 207 16.80 -7.13 5.79
N ALA A 208 17.05 -7.66 4.60
CA ALA A 208 16.00 -8.07 3.69
C ALA A 208 15.25 -9.31 4.18
N GLN A 209 15.98 -10.27 4.74
CA GLN A 209 15.43 -11.47 5.35
C GLN A 209 14.60 -11.17 6.58
N LEU A 210 15.08 -10.28 7.46
CA LEU A 210 14.32 -9.85 8.62
C LEU A 210 13.03 -9.14 8.20
N PHE A 211 13.09 -8.25 7.20
CA PHE A 211 11.90 -7.60 6.66
C PHE A 211 10.87 -8.59 6.15
N LEU A 212 11.29 -9.53 5.31
CA LEU A 212 10.39 -10.56 4.76
C LEU A 212 9.77 -11.43 5.85
N THR A 213 10.59 -11.85 6.82
CA THR A 213 10.13 -12.69 7.92
C THR A 213 9.08 -11.96 8.74
N PHE A 214 9.34 -10.71 9.13
CA PHE A 214 8.36 -9.90 9.86
C PHE A 214 7.12 -9.61 9.02
N LEU A 215 7.28 -9.36 7.72
CA LEU A 215 6.15 -9.12 6.83
C LEU A 215 5.21 -10.33 6.75
N VAL A 216 5.75 -11.51 6.48
CA VAL A 216 4.94 -12.74 6.39
C VAL A 216 4.28 -13.05 7.73
N ALA A 217 5.02 -12.91 8.83
CA ALA A 217 4.48 -13.17 10.17
C ALA A 217 3.41 -12.15 10.58
N SER A 218 3.55 -10.88 10.20
CA SER A 218 2.71 -9.80 10.72
C SER A 218 1.56 -9.38 9.79
N ILE A 219 1.63 -9.61 8.48
CA ILE A 219 0.70 -8.97 7.54
C ILE A 219 -0.76 -9.39 7.76
N LEU A 220 -1.02 -10.68 7.96
CA LEU A 220 -2.37 -11.19 8.20
C LEU A 220 -2.95 -10.71 9.54
N PRO A 221 -2.28 -10.88 10.70
CA PRO A 221 -2.80 -10.35 11.96
C PRO A 221 -2.93 -8.83 11.94
N SER A 222 -2.02 -8.12 11.27
CA SER A 222 -2.11 -6.66 11.12
C SER A 222 -3.29 -6.23 10.24
N ALA A 223 -3.61 -6.98 9.18
CA ALA A 223 -4.77 -6.69 8.34
C ALA A 223 -6.09 -6.87 9.11
N ILE A 224 -6.19 -7.94 9.90
CA ILE A 224 -7.33 -8.18 10.81
C ILE A 224 -7.43 -7.04 11.82
N PHE A 225 -6.32 -6.64 12.43
CA PHE A 225 -6.26 -5.52 13.36
C PHE A 225 -6.76 -4.21 12.74
N VAL A 226 -6.29 -3.86 11.52
CA VAL A 226 -6.74 -2.64 10.82
C VAL A 226 -8.24 -2.71 10.50
N LEU A 227 -8.75 -3.88 10.12
CA LEU A 227 -10.18 -4.08 9.85
C LEU A 227 -11.02 -3.85 11.11
N CYS A 228 -10.63 -4.46 12.24
CA CYS A 228 -11.29 -4.24 13.54
C CYS A 228 -11.27 -2.76 13.95
N MET A 229 -10.11 -2.12 13.85
CA MET A 229 -9.95 -0.69 14.15
C MET A 229 -10.85 0.19 13.28
N HIS A 230 -10.94 -0.11 11.97
CA HIS A 230 -11.85 0.59 11.04
C HIS A 230 -13.32 0.44 11.45
N HIS A 231 -13.75 -0.78 11.79
CA HIS A 231 -15.13 -1.02 12.23
C HIS A 231 -15.46 -0.30 13.54
N ILE A 232 -14.54 -0.29 14.52
CA ILE A 232 -14.69 0.45 15.77
C ILE A 232 -14.78 1.96 15.50
N ALA A 233 -13.84 2.51 14.72
CA ALA A 233 -13.84 3.93 14.39
C ALA A 233 -15.12 4.35 13.65
N ARG A 234 -15.64 3.49 12.77
CA ARG A 234 -16.90 3.69 12.05
C ARG A 234 -18.11 3.63 12.98
N ALA A 235 -18.15 2.69 13.93
CA ALA A 235 -19.21 2.62 14.95
C ALA A 235 -19.24 3.87 15.83
N LEU A 236 -18.07 4.41 16.18
CA LEU A 236 -17.90 5.65 16.94
C LEU A 236 -18.08 6.93 16.09
N ARG A 237 -18.46 6.81 14.81
CA ARG A 237 -18.64 7.91 13.85
C ARG A 237 -17.40 8.81 13.73
N ARG A 238 -16.21 8.26 13.96
CA ARG A 238 -14.94 8.99 13.85
C ARG A 238 -14.47 9.01 12.40
N HIS A 239 -14.05 10.18 11.94
CA HIS A 239 -13.63 10.40 10.55
C HIS A 239 -12.30 11.17 10.44
N ARG A 240 -11.70 11.60 11.56
CA ARG A 240 -10.41 12.33 11.58
C ARG A 240 -9.23 11.36 11.68
N ALA A 241 -8.10 11.69 11.04
CA ALA A 241 -6.88 10.88 11.10
C ALA A 241 -6.36 10.68 12.54
N LEU A 242 -6.40 11.73 13.36
CA LEU A 242 -6.01 11.66 14.77
C LEU A 242 -6.89 10.69 15.57
N ALA A 243 -8.19 10.60 15.25
CA ALA A 243 -9.09 9.66 15.93
C ALA A 243 -8.76 8.21 15.57
N TYR A 244 -8.43 7.95 14.30
CA TYR A 244 -7.96 6.63 13.87
C TYR A 244 -6.61 6.27 14.50
N ALA A 245 -5.69 7.23 14.61
CA ALA A 245 -4.43 7.03 15.30
C ALA A 245 -4.66 6.68 16.78
N ALA A 246 -5.48 7.44 17.49
CA ALA A 246 -5.78 7.19 18.90
C ALA A 246 -6.44 5.81 19.12
N ILE A 247 -7.43 5.43 18.30
CA ILE A 247 -8.09 4.12 18.40
C ILE A 247 -7.08 3.00 18.10
N GLY A 248 -6.28 3.14 17.04
CA GLY A 248 -5.25 2.16 16.69
C GLY A 248 -4.22 2.01 17.81
N GLY A 249 -3.72 3.11 18.38
CA GLY A 249 -2.75 3.07 19.47
C GLY A 249 -3.30 2.43 20.73
N LEU A 250 -4.52 2.81 21.16
CA LEU A 250 -5.18 2.21 22.33
C LEU A 250 -5.42 0.71 22.14
N MET A 251 -5.91 0.31 20.96
CA MET A 251 -6.20 -1.09 20.67
C MET A 251 -4.92 -1.94 20.65
N ALA A 252 -3.83 -1.41 20.08
CA ALA A 252 -2.54 -2.10 20.06
C ALA A 252 -1.91 -2.19 21.46
N ALA A 253 -1.98 -1.12 22.27
CA ALA A 253 -1.52 -1.12 23.65
C ALA A 253 -2.29 -2.15 24.49
N LEU A 254 -3.62 -2.27 24.29
CA LEU A 254 -4.44 -3.26 24.96
C LEU A 254 -4.04 -4.70 24.54
N CYS A 255 -3.86 -4.96 23.25
CA CYS A 255 -3.38 -6.26 22.78
C CYS A 255 -2.00 -6.60 23.38
N ALA A 256 -1.08 -5.64 23.40
CA ALA A 256 0.24 -5.77 24.03
C ALA A 256 0.14 -6.11 25.52
N TYR A 257 -0.71 -5.41 26.25
CA TYR A 257 -0.96 -5.66 27.67
C TYR A 257 -1.48 -7.09 27.90
N LEU A 258 -2.47 -7.53 27.12
CA LEU A 258 -3.04 -8.88 27.22
C LEU A 258 -2.03 -9.98 26.86
N LEU A 259 -1.11 -9.71 25.94
CA LEU A 259 -0.05 -10.65 25.54
C LEU A 259 1.18 -10.60 26.45
N SER A 260 1.32 -9.58 27.30
CA SER A 260 2.50 -9.39 28.15
C SER A 260 2.86 -10.60 29.05
N PRO A 261 1.90 -11.39 29.60
CA PRO A 261 2.25 -12.58 30.39
C PRO A 261 2.94 -13.68 29.58
N MET A 262 2.77 -13.67 28.25
CA MET A 262 3.36 -14.66 27.34
C MET A 262 4.78 -14.27 26.88
N VAL A 263 5.22 -13.04 27.19
CA VAL A 263 6.53 -12.50 26.75
C VAL A 263 7.37 -12.12 27.98
N PRO A 264 7.97 -13.11 28.67
CA PRO A 264 8.64 -12.90 29.95
C PRO A 264 9.95 -12.10 29.85
N LEU A 265 10.45 -11.86 28.63
CA LEU A 265 11.78 -11.29 28.37
C LEU A 265 11.78 -9.77 28.17
N ALA A 266 10.61 -9.11 28.04
CA ALA A 266 10.52 -7.67 27.80
C ALA A 266 9.77 -6.95 28.92
N PRO A 267 10.23 -5.78 29.39
CA PRO A 267 9.45 -4.98 30.33
C PRO A 267 8.11 -4.60 29.66
N ALA A 268 7.00 -5.01 30.28
CA ALA A 268 5.66 -4.86 29.72
C ALA A 268 5.34 -3.40 29.30
N SER A 269 5.89 -2.42 30.02
CA SER A 269 5.76 -0.99 29.71
C SER A 269 6.36 -0.61 28.35
N LEU A 270 7.55 -1.13 28.01
CA LEU A 270 8.19 -0.83 26.72
C LEU A 270 7.41 -1.45 25.56
N LEU A 271 6.95 -2.68 25.73
CA LEU A 271 6.16 -3.38 24.72
C LEU A 271 4.84 -2.65 24.43
N MET A 272 4.18 -2.12 25.46
CA MET A 272 2.99 -1.29 25.31
C MET A 272 3.26 0.02 24.55
N ILE A 273 4.36 0.72 24.84
CA ILE A 273 4.71 1.99 24.18
C ILE A 273 4.95 1.75 22.67
N VAL A 274 5.73 0.73 22.33
CA VAL A 274 6.02 0.39 20.92
C VAL A 274 4.73 -0.04 20.20
N ALA A 275 3.92 -0.89 20.84
CA ALA A 275 2.64 -1.32 20.27
C ALA A 275 1.70 -0.12 20.04
N ALA A 276 1.59 0.79 21.00
CA ALA A 276 0.79 2.01 20.86
C ALA A 276 1.25 2.88 19.69
N ALA A 277 2.56 3.04 19.51
CA ALA A 277 3.12 3.77 18.38
C ALA A 277 2.78 3.09 17.05
N TYR A 278 2.95 1.78 16.95
CA TYR A 278 2.64 1.01 15.73
C TYR A 278 1.15 1.10 15.38
N GLY A 279 0.28 0.84 16.36
CA GLY A 279 -1.17 0.94 16.18
C GLY A 279 -1.61 2.35 15.75
N SER A 280 -0.98 3.39 16.31
CA SER A 280 -1.25 4.78 15.94
C SER A 280 -0.88 5.08 14.48
N ILE A 281 0.30 4.63 14.06
CA ILE A 281 0.78 4.80 12.68
C ILE A 281 -0.13 4.05 11.70
N MET A 282 -0.47 2.79 12.00
CA MET A 282 -1.39 1.98 11.21
C MET A 282 -2.76 2.67 11.05
N GLY A 283 -3.33 3.18 12.14
CA GLY A 283 -4.61 3.89 12.13
C GLY A 283 -4.57 5.17 11.28
N ALA A 284 -3.55 6.00 11.50
CA ALA A 284 -3.36 7.24 10.75
C ALA A 284 -3.21 7.00 9.24
N LEU A 285 -2.37 6.01 8.86
CA LEU A 285 -2.12 5.66 7.47
C LEU A 285 -3.36 5.06 6.81
N TYR A 286 -4.03 4.11 7.47
CA TYR A 286 -5.28 3.58 6.96
C TYR A 286 -6.26 4.70 6.65
N ARG A 287 -6.48 5.64 7.58
CA ARG A 287 -7.40 6.76 7.35
C ARG A 287 -6.98 7.65 6.19
N ARG A 288 -5.68 7.90 6.04
CA ARG A 288 -5.11 8.74 4.97
C ARG A 288 -5.38 8.14 3.58
N PHE A 289 -5.30 6.82 3.43
CA PHE A 289 -5.49 6.14 2.15
C PHE A 289 -6.92 5.66 1.91
N ALA A 290 -7.65 5.34 2.98
CA ALA A 290 -9.01 4.82 2.89
C ALA A 290 -9.94 5.82 2.21
N GLY A 291 -9.81 7.13 2.43
CA GLY A 291 -10.70 8.13 1.83
C GLY A 291 -12.10 8.17 2.47
N LEU A 292 -12.96 9.06 1.98
CA LEU A 292 -14.32 9.27 2.49
C LEU A 292 -15.39 8.85 1.48
N GLU A 293 -16.53 8.40 1.97
CA GLU A 293 -17.77 8.15 1.22
C GLU A 293 -18.96 8.77 1.95
N PRO A 294 -20.05 9.15 1.25
CA PRO A 294 -21.29 9.54 1.88
C PRO A 294 -21.86 8.45 2.79
N VAL A 295 -22.54 8.84 3.86
CA VAL A 295 -23.36 7.90 4.64
C VAL A 295 -24.56 7.48 3.77
N PRO A 296 -24.89 6.18 3.70
CA PRO A 296 -26.08 5.71 3.00
C PRO A 296 -27.32 6.35 3.62
N LEU A 297 -28.23 6.77 2.76
CA LEU A 297 -29.52 7.32 3.19
C LEU A 297 -30.29 6.23 3.98
N PRO A 298 -31.03 6.59 5.03
CA PRO A 298 -31.94 5.65 5.68
C PRO A 298 -32.95 5.10 4.65
N GLU A 299 -33.39 3.86 4.85
CA GLU A 299 -34.24 3.09 3.90
C GLU A 299 -35.57 3.78 3.59
N ALA A 300 -36.04 4.68 4.45
CA ALA A 300 -37.17 5.55 4.20
C ALA A 300 -36.75 7.02 4.36
N VAL A 301 -36.70 7.75 3.24
CA VAL A 301 -36.68 9.21 3.23
C VAL A 301 -38.07 9.64 2.77
N ILE A 302 -38.85 10.24 3.68
CA ILE A 302 -40.12 10.87 3.32
C ILE A 302 -39.78 12.09 2.48
N ALA A 303 -39.93 11.98 1.17
CA ALA A 303 -39.76 13.11 0.27
C ALA A 303 -41.05 13.93 0.28
N THR A 304 -40.92 15.23 0.58
CA THR A 304 -42.03 16.19 0.53
C THR A 304 -42.53 16.45 -0.88
N ASP A 305 -41.69 16.18 -1.90
CA ASP A 305 -42.02 16.33 -3.31
C ASP A 305 -41.53 15.11 -4.12
N ALA A 306 -42.47 14.40 -4.76
CA ALA A 306 -42.19 13.21 -5.56
C ALA A 306 -41.37 13.54 -6.83
N ASN A 307 -41.41 14.79 -7.31
CA ASN A 307 -40.65 15.20 -8.49
C ASN A 307 -39.17 15.45 -8.19
N SER A 308 -38.80 15.57 -6.91
CA SER A 308 -37.41 15.64 -6.45
C SER A 308 -36.74 14.26 -6.33
N LEU A 309 -37.52 13.18 -6.45
CA LEU A 309 -37.04 11.82 -6.32
C LEU A 309 -36.30 11.37 -7.58
N VAL A 310 -35.01 11.13 -7.42
CA VAL A 310 -34.17 10.54 -8.47
C VAL A 310 -33.96 9.06 -8.20
N GLY A 311 -34.24 8.25 -9.23
CA GLY A 311 -34.14 6.78 -9.20
C GLY A 311 -32.76 6.29 -8.74
N ALA A 312 -32.71 5.07 -8.21
CA ALA A 312 -31.49 4.49 -7.60
C ALA A 312 -30.27 4.52 -8.52
N ASP A 313 -30.48 4.39 -9.84
CA ASP A 313 -29.41 4.38 -10.85
C ASP A 313 -29.06 5.75 -11.44
N HIS A 314 -29.69 6.83 -10.95
CA HIS A 314 -29.51 8.13 -11.55
C HIS A 314 -28.05 8.64 -11.40
N PRO A 315 -27.40 9.11 -12.48
CA PRO A 315 -26.01 9.55 -12.46
C PRO A 315 -25.73 10.68 -11.46
N ALA A 316 -26.73 11.50 -11.10
CA ALA A 316 -26.61 12.51 -10.04
C ALA A 316 -26.30 11.91 -8.65
N ARG A 317 -26.81 10.70 -8.32
CA ARG A 317 -26.45 9.96 -7.09
C ARG A 317 -25.01 9.46 -7.13
N ARG A 318 -24.51 9.11 -8.32
CA ARG A 318 -23.12 8.66 -8.56
C ARG A 318 -22.11 9.81 -8.62
N GLN A 319 -22.58 11.03 -8.89
CA GLN A 319 -21.77 12.25 -9.04
C GLN A 319 -21.92 13.24 -7.89
N HIS A 320 -22.67 12.89 -6.84
CA HIS A 320 -22.88 13.72 -5.66
C HIS A 320 -23.44 15.13 -5.96
N ARG A 321 -24.30 15.28 -6.97
CA ARG A 321 -24.96 16.56 -7.24
C ARG A 321 -26.21 16.69 -6.37
N VAL A 322 -26.25 17.74 -5.55
CA VAL A 322 -27.45 18.17 -4.82
C VAL A 322 -28.43 18.76 -5.82
N ILE A 323 -29.66 18.26 -5.83
CA ILE A 323 -30.77 18.87 -6.58
C ILE A 323 -31.49 19.77 -5.59
N LEU A 324 -31.34 21.10 -5.75
CA LEU A 324 -32.17 22.07 -5.05
C LEU A 324 -33.49 22.18 -5.81
N SER A 325 -34.61 21.89 -5.14
CA SER A 325 -35.92 22.34 -5.62
C SER A 325 -36.06 23.81 -5.21
N ASN A 326 -36.22 24.70 -6.20
CA ASN A 326 -36.80 26.01 -5.95
C ASN A 326 -38.31 25.85 -5.70
#